data_AF-A0A939X8B3-F1
#
_entry.id   AF-A0A939X8B3-F1
#
_cell.length_a   1.000
_cell.length_b   1.000
_cell.length_c   1.000
_cell.angle_alpha   90.00
_cell.angle_beta   90.00
_cell.angle_gamma   90.00
#
_symmetry.space_group_name_H-M   'P 1'
#
loop_
_entity.id
_entity.type
_entity.pdbx_description
1 polymer ?
#
loop_
_entity_poly.entity_id
_entity_poly.type
_entity_poly.pdbx_seq_one_letter_code
_entity_poly.pdbx_strand_id
1 'polypeptide(L)'
;MNRVESIELAKKLQDQFADLEKTEKDIKHYEEALEKPLRTFKYEPSVQGAGESAMKAIMIVFSILLFFVVAFYILLMAVVKDFASGGKGTYQGIALFVIVLLAVGIIIMNLVIKARRDEKEKRYIQEQQTNDETYALKKREDMRKELDALERKRDFLATELSAYNSLIPEKYRSRYYMSTVRMMLQSEKAKSFDEAIEILVQSADRK
;
A
#
# COMPACT_ATOMS: atom_id res chain seq x y z
N MET A 1 33.17 -44.06 10.44
CA MET A 1 32.32 -43.81 9.26
C MET A 1 33.07 -44.27 8.03
N ASN A 2 32.44 -45.02 7.12
CA ASN A 2 33.08 -45.42 5.87
C ASN A 2 33.10 -44.25 4.86
N ARG A 3 33.87 -44.36 3.76
CA ARG A 3 34.03 -43.28 2.77
C ARG A 3 32.71 -42.91 2.08
N VAL A 4 31.86 -43.89 1.79
CA VAL A 4 30.57 -43.66 1.12
C VAL A 4 29.63 -42.87 2.03
N GLU A 5 29.52 -43.28 3.30
CA GLU A 5 28.79 -42.55 4.35
C GLU A 5 29.37 -41.14 4.55
N SER A 6 30.68 -40.96 4.45
CA SER A 6 31.34 -39.65 4.55
C SER A 6 30.97 -38.71 3.41
N ILE A 7 30.92 -39.24 2.18
CA ILE A 7 30.49 -38.46 1.00
C ILE A 7 29.01 -38.09 1.10
N GLU A 8 28.17 -39.03 1.56
CA GLU A 8 26.74 -38.80 1.73
C GLU A 8 26.47 -37.76 2.82
N LEU A 9 27.16 -37.84 3.96
CA LEU A 9 27.08 -36.85 5.02
C LEU A 9 27.51 -35.46 4.52
N ALA A 10 28.66 -35.37 3.83
CA ALA A 10 29.14 -34.11 3.28
C ALA A 10 28.14 -33.49 2.27
N LYS A 11 27.48 -34.32 1.46
CA LYS A 11 26.42 -33.88 0.55
C LYS A 11 25.19 -33.38 1.33
N LYS A 12 24.72 -34.14 2.32
CA LYS A 12 23.57 -33.75 3.16
C LYS A 12 23.81 -32.39 3.84
N LEU A 13 24.99 -32.22 4.43
CA LEU A 13 25.37 -30.96 5.09
C LEU A 13 25.51 -29.82 4.09
N GLN A 14 26.08 -30.08 2.91
CA GLN A 14 26.14 -29.10 1.83
C GLN A 14 24.74 -28.59 1.45
N ASP A 15 23.77 -29.48 1.31
CA ASP A 15 22.39 -29.14 0.96
C ASP A 15 21.69 -28.40 2.12
N GLN A 16 21.86 -28.86 3.37
CA GLN A 16 21.29 -28.19 4.56
C GLN A 16 21.85 -26.78 4.79
N PHE A 17 23.16 -26.56 4.62
CA PHE A 17 23.74 -25.22 4.70
C PHE A 17 23.28 -24.33 3.54
N ALA A 18 23.07 -24.89 2.33
CA ALA A 18 22.52 -24.13 1.21
C ALA A 18 21.08 -23.67 1.49
N ASP A 19 20.26 -24.53 2.08
CA ASP A 19 18.89 -24.20 2.48
C ASP A 19 18.85 -23.18 3.61
N LEU A 20 19.77 -23.26 4.58
CA LEU A 20 19.89 -22.27 5.66
C LEU A 20 20.29 -20.89 5.09
N GLU A 21 21.35 -20.83 4.28
CA GLU A 21 21.80 -19.58 3.62
C GLU A 21 20.70 -18.94 2.76
N LYS A 22 19.90 -19.77 2.06
CA LYS A 22 18.75 -19.28 1.29
C LYS A 22 17.66 -18.73 2.20
N THR A 23 17.30 -19.47 3.25
CA THR A 23 16.25 -19.08 4.19
C THR A 23 16.60 -17.77 4.90
N GLU A 24 17.86 -17.57 5.30
CA GLU A 24 18.33 -16.31 5.89
C GLU A 24 18.24 -15.12 4.93
N LYS A 25 18.57 -15.33 3.65
CA LYS A 25 18.40 -14.30 2.61
C LYS A 25 16.94 -13.94 2.38
N ASP A 26 16.07 -14.94 2.37
CA ASP A 26 14.63 -14.75 2.20
C ASP A 26 14.08 -13.97 3.42
N ILE A 27 14.41 -14.37 4.66
CA ILE A 27 14.06 -13.63 5.89
C ILE A 27 14.44 -12.15 5.76
N LYS A 28 15.70 -11.86 5.42
CA LYS A 28 16.19 -10.48 5.28
C LYS A 28 15.40 -9.70 4.21
N HIS A 29 15.08 -10.34 3.09
CA HIS A 29 14.29 -9.72 2.03
C HIS A 29 12.88 -9.35 2.52
N TYR A 30 12.23 -10.22 3.29
CA TYR A 30 10.91 -9.98 3.86
C TYR A 30 10.93 -8.93 4.98
N GLU A 31 11.94 -8.93 5.84
CA GLU A 31 12.16 -7.88 6.86
C GLU A 31 12.31 -6.50 6.21
N GLU A 32 13.18 -6.38 5.19
CA GLU A 32 13.37 -5.14 4.44
C GLU A 32 12.10 -4.68 3.71
N ALA A 33 11.29 -5.64 3.22
CA ALA A 33 10.02 -5.35 2.56
C ALA A 33 8.94 -4.88 3.55
N LEU A 34 8.94 -5.38 4.79
CA LEU A 34 8.03 -4.99 5.85
C LEU A 34 8.38 -3.63 6.47
N GLU A 35 9.68 -3.32 6.59
CA GLU A 35 10.17 -2.02 7.08
C GLU A 35 9.84 -0.87 6.13
N LYS A 36 9.86 -1.13 4.82
CA LYS A 36 9.46 -0.13 3.84
C LYS A 36 7.98 0.20 4.04
N PRO A 37 7.61 1.49 4.14
CA PRO A 37 6.21 1.85 4.09
C PRO A 37 5.67 1.33 2.76
N LEU A 38 4.70 0.40 2.84
CA LEU A 38 3.89 0.09 1.66
C LEU A 38 3.42 1.45 1.16
N ARG A 39 3.69 1.74 -0.11
CA ARG A 39 3.14 2.92 -0.75
C ARG A 39 1.62 2.75 -0.78
N THR A 40 0.96 3.05 0.33
CA THR A 40 -0.41 3.51 0.31
C THR A 40 -0.38 4.68 -0.64
N PHE A 41 -1.16 4.62 -1.71
CA PHE A 41 -1.40 5.77 -2.55
C PHE A 41 -1.82 6.91 -1.61
N LYS A 42 -0.89 7.80 -1.29
CA LYS A 42 -1.22 9.07 -0.67
C LYS A 42 -1.94 9.84 -1.76
N TYR A 43 -3.23 9.60 -1.90
CA TYR A 43 -4.10 10.60 -2.45
C TYR A 43 -4.04 11.72 -1.43
N GLU A 44 -3.28 12.78 -1.73
CA GLU A 44 -3.48 14.04 -1.03
C GLU A 44 -4.93 14.42 -1.33
N PRO A 45 -5.84 14.41 -0.34
CA PRO A 45 -7.07 15.16 -0.54
C PRO A 45 -6.58 16.57 -0.83
N SER A 46 -6.94 17.13 -1.98
CA SER A 46 -6.74 18.55 -2.22
C SER A 46 -7.55 19.30 -1.17
N VAL A 47 -6.93 19.60 -0.01
CA VAL A 47 -7.55 20.29 1.12
C VAL A 47 -7.85 21.77 0.77
N GLN A 48 -7.63 22.17 -0.49
CA GLN A 48 -8.14 23.40 -1.09
C GLN A 48 -9.67 23.33 -1.33
N GLY A 49 -10.47 23.01 -0.31
CA GLY A 49 -11.91 22.91 -0.49
C GLY A 49 -12.76 23.24 0.73
N ALA A 50 -12.26 23.03 1.96
CA ALA A 50 -13.08 23.22 3.15
C ALA A 50 -13.38 24.71 3.43
N GLY A 51 -12.41 25.60 3.22
CA GLY A 51 -12.59 27.06 3.39
C GLY A 51 -13.32 27.74 2.22
N GLU A 52 -13.13 27.28 0.99
CA GLU A 52 -13.84 27.81 -0.18
C GLU A 52 -15.31 27.40 -0.22
N SER A 53 -15.66 26.19 0.27
CA SER A 53 -17.02 25.65 0.22
C SER A 53 -18.00 26.45 1.07
N ALA A 54 -17.61 26.88 2.27
CA ALA A 54 -18.47 27.65 3.17
C ALA A 54 -18.71 29.07 2.65
N MET A 55 -17.67 29.76 2.17
CA MET A 55 -17.79 31.07 1.51
C MET A 55 -18.66 31.01 0.25
N LYS A 56 -18.49 29.98 -0.59
CA LYS A 56 -19.34 29.76 -1.77
C LYS A 56 -20.79 29.49 -1.38
N ALA A 57 -21.05 28.71 -0.34
CA ALA A 57 -22.41 28.46 0.15
C ALA A 57 -23.07 29.74 0.69
N ILE A 58 -22.35 30.53 1.49
CA ILE A 58 -22.84 31.82 2.01
C ILE A 58 -23.08 32.80 0.85
N MET A 59 -22.17 32.89 -0.13
CA MET A 59 -22.37 33.72 -1.32
C MET A 59 -23.57 33.27 -2.15
N ILE A 60 -23.80 31.96 -2.31
CA ILE A 60 -24.97 31.44 -3.03
C ILE A 60 -26.26 31.83 -2.29
N VAL A 61 -26.32 31.65 -0.98
CA VAL A 61 -27.48 32.05 -0.16
C VAL A 61 -27.72 33.56 -0.25
N PHE A 62 -26.67 34.38 -0.15
CA PHE A 62 -26.77 35.83 -0.32
C PHE A 62 -27.22 36.24 -1.73
N SER A 63 -26.73 35.55 -2.77
CA SER A 63 -27.10 35.82 -4.16
C SER A 63 -28.57 35.47 -4.42
N ILE A 64 -29.06 34.36 -3.88
CA ILE A 64 -30.47 33.96 -3.94
C ILE A 64 -31.33 34.97 -3.18
N LEU A 65 -30.93 35.37 -1.97
CA LEU A 65 -31.69 36.32 -1.16
C LEU A 65 -31.77 37.70 -1.84
N LEU A 66 -30.64 38.21 -2.33
CA LEU A 66 -30.57 39.49 -3.04
C LEU A 66 -31.40 39.46 -4.33
N PHE A 67 -31.41 38.33 -5.02
CA PHE A 67 -32.29 38.11 -6.17
C PHE A 67 -33.78 38.20 -5.80
N PHE A 68 -34.22 37.55 -4.73
CA PHE A 68 -35.63 37.63 -4.30
C PHE A 68 -36.03 39.07 -3.95
N VAL A 69 -35.13 39.83 -3.33
CA VAL A 69 -35.35 41.26 -3.03
C VAL A 69 -35.52 42.07 -4.32
N VAL A 70 -34.66 41.87 -5.31
CA VAL A 70 -34.75 42.58 -6.61
C VAL A 70 -36.00 42.16 -7.39
N ALA A 71 -36.32 40.87 -7.43
CA ALA A 71 -37.51 40.36 -8.11
C ALA A 71 -38.80 40.89 -7.46
N PHE A 72 -38.85 40.94 -6.13
CA PHE A 72 -39.96 41.52 -5.38
C PHE A 72 -40.08 43.03 -5.64
N TYR A 73 -38.97 43.76 -5.69
CA TYR A 73 -38.97 45.18 -6.04
C TYR A 73 -39.51 45.43 -7.46
N ILE A 74 -39.11 44.63 -8.45
CA ILE A 74 -39.62 44.73 -9.82
C ILE A 74 -41.12 44.42 -9.87
N LEU A 75 -41.57 43.40 -9.14
CA LEU A 75 -42.98 43.05 -9.02
C LEU A 75 -43.78 44.20 -8.39
N LEU A 76 -43.27 44.80 -7.32
CA LEU A 76 -43.91 45.89 -6.60
C LEU A 76 -43.99 47.15 -7.47
N MET A 77 -42.92 47.47 -8.22
CA MET A 77 -42.93 48.56 -9.21
C MET A 77 -43.89 48.29 -10.37
N ALA A 78 -44.01 47.04 -10.82
CA ALA A 78 -44.98 46.67 -11.86
C ALA A 78 -46.42 46.84 -11.36
N VAL A 79 -46.72 46.41 -10.13
CA VAL A 79 -48.04 46.59 -9.49
C VAL A 79 -48.36 48.08 -9.30
N VAL A 80 -47.42 48.87 -8.75
CA VAL A 80 -47.61 50.32 -8.56
C VAL A 80 -47.84 51.04 -9.89
N LYS A 81 -47.08 50.69 -10.94
CA LYS A 81 -47.25 51.27 -12.28
C LYS A 81 -48.58 50.88 -12.92
N ASP A 82 -49.08 49.68 -12.67
CA ASP A 82 -50.37 49.21 -13.20
C ASP A 82 -51.56 49.91 -12.51
N PHE A 83 -51.48 50.09 -11.19
CA PHE A 83 -52.43 50.91 -10.43
C PHE A 83 -52.41 52.38 -10.88
N ALA A 84 -51.24 52.95 -11.16
CA ALA A 84 -51.09 54.33 -11.62
C ALA A 84 -51.54 54.56 -13.08
N SER A 85 -51.55 53.52 -13.92
CA SER A 85 -51.90 53.62 -15.35
C SER A 85 -53.30 53.12 -15.70
N GLY A 86 -54.12 52.79 -14.69
CA GLY A 86 -55.51 52.37 -14.88
C GLY A 86 -55.66 50.99 -15.52
N GLY A 87 -54.69 50.08 -15.30
CA GLY A 87 -54.80 48.66 -15.69
C GLY A 87 -54.46 48.32 -17.14
N LYS A 88 -53.74 49.19 -17.88
CA LYS A 88 -53.44 48.98 -19.31
C LYS A 88 -52.05 48.42 -19.60
N GLY A 89 -51.27 48.00 -18.60
CA GLY A 89 -49.85 47.67 -18.81
C GLY A 89 -49.31 46.51 -17.97
N THR A 90 -49.84 45.29 -18.10
CA THR A 90 -49.49 44.15 -17.23
C THR A 90 -48.59 43.07 -17.84
N TYR A 91 -48.52 42.91 -19.15
CA TYR A 91 -47.86 41.73 -19.73
C TYR A 91 -46.32 41.75 -19.63
N GLN A 92 -45.70 42.93 -19.70
CA GLN A 92 -44.24 43.04 -19.74
C GLN A 92 -43.58 42.76 -18.39
N GLY A 93 -44.20 43.19 -17.28
CA GLY A 93 -43.70 42.92 -15.92
C GLY A 93 -43.82 41.45 -15.52
N ILE A 94 -44.95 40.81 -15.90
CA ILE A 94 -45.17 39.38 -15.66
C ILE A 94 -44.22 38.54 -16.52
N ALA A 95 -44.01 38.89 -17.78
CA ALA A 95 -43.07 38.18 -18.66
C ALA A 95 -41.62 38.26 -18.12
N LEU A 96 -41.18 39.43 -17.65
CA LEU A 96 -39.88 39.58 -17.01
C LEU A 96 -39.75 38.73 -15.74
N PHE A 97 -40.79 38.69 -14.90
CA PHE A 97 -40.81 37.86 -13.69
C PHE A 97 -40.69 36.36 -14.00
N VAL A 98 -41.38 35.88 -15.04
CA VAL A 98 -41.31 34.46 -15.47
C VAL A 98 -39.93 34.11 -16.02
N ILE A 99 -39.30 34.98 -16.83
CA ILE A 99 -37.94 34.76 -17.36
C ILE A 99 -36.93 34.70 -16.21
N VAL A 100 -37.09 35.59 -15.23
CA VAL A 100 -36.27 35.69 -14.03
C VAL A 100 -36.39 34.43 -13.15
N LEU A 101 -37.61 33.91 -12.95
CA LEU A 101 -37.84 32.63 -12.26
C LEU A 101 -37.23 31.43 -13.00
N LEU A 102 -37.34 31.38 -14.33
CA LEU A 102 -36.73 30.32 -15.14
C LEU A 102 -35.20 30.33 -15.03
N ALA A 103 -34.57 31.51 -15.06
CA ALA A 103 -33.12 31.63 -14.90
C ALA A 103 -32.64 31.09 -13.54
N VAL A 104 -33.38 31.35 -12.46
CA VAL A 104 -33.05 30.81 -11.14
C VAL A 104 -33.29 29.30 -11.04
N GLY A 105 -34.36 28.79 -11.65
CA GLY A 105 -34.60 27.35 -11.76
C GLY A 105 -33.41 26.63 -12.39
N ILE A 106 -32.84 27.18 -13.46
CA ILE A 106 -31.66 26.63 -14.15
C ILE A 106 -30.40 26.70 -13.27
N ILE A 107 -30.19 27.79 -12.51
CA ILE A 107 -29.04 27.93 -11.60
C ILE A 107 -29.12 26.90 -10.47
N ILE A 108 -30.29 26.77 -9.83
CA ILE A 108 -30.50 25.80 -8.74
C ILE A 108 -30.32 24.36 -9.26
N MET A 109 -30.86 24.05 -10.44
CA MET A 109 -30.71 22.73 -11.04
C MET A 109 -29.23 22.38 -11.29
N ASN A 110 -28.42 23.31 -11.80
CA ASN A 110 -26.99 23.11 -12.00
C ASN A 110 -26.23 22.92 -10.67
N LEU A 111 -26.59 23.66 -9.62
CA LEU A 111 -25.99 23.50 -8.29
C LEU A 111 -26.32 22.13 -7.68
N VAL A 112 -27.56 21.66 -7.81
CA VAL A 112 -27.97 20.34 -7.32
C VAL A 112 -27.27 19.21 -8.09
N ILE A 113 -27.15 19.33 -9.42
CA ILE A 113 -26.42 18.35 -10.24
C ILE A 113 -24.94 18.31 -9.85
N LYS A 114 -24.32 19.47 -9.61
CA LYS A 114 -22.93 19.56 -9.17
C LYS A 114 -22.75 18.94 -7.77
N ALA A 115 -23.60 19.29 -6.80
CA ALA A 115 -23.55 18.72 -5.46
C ALA A 115 -23.68 17.19 -5.45
N ARG A 116 -24.57 16.63 -6.28
CA ARG A 116 -24.71 15.17 -6.44
C ARG A 116 -23.50 14.51 -7.11
N ARG A 117 -22.81 15.19 -8.03
CA ARG A 117 -21.57 14.70 -8.64
C ARG A 117 -20.44 14.68 -7.62
N ASP A 118 -20.25 15.78 -6.90
CA ASP A 118 -19.21 15.91 -5.87
C ASP A 118 -19.41 14.88 -4.73
N GLU A 119 -20.66 14.59 -4.35
CA GLU A 119 -20.96 13.55 -3.35
C GLU A 119 -20.65 12.14 -3.84
N LYS A 120 -20.96 11.81 -5.11
CA LYS A 120 -20.63 10.51 -5.70
C LYS A 120 -19.12 10.31 -5.81
N GLU A 121 -18.39 11.34 -6.22
CA GLU A 121 -16.93 11.32 -6.33
C GLU A 121 -16.26 11.11 -4.97
N LYS A 122 -16.73 11.80 -3.92
CA LYS A 122 -16.27 11.59 -2.54
C LYS A 122 -16.49 10.16 -2.06
N ARG A 123 -17.66 9.58 -2.31
CA ARG A 123 -17.95 8.19 -1.92
C ARG A 123 -17.06 7.20 -2.66
N TYR A 124 -16.84 7.41 -3.96
CA TYR A 124 -15.95 6.57 -4.77
C TYR A 124 -14.49 6.61 -4.27
N ILE A 125 -13.99 7.81 -3.94
CA ILE A 125 -12.65 7.98 -3.37
C ILE A 125 -12.53 7.28 -2.01
N GLN A 126 -13.54 7.42 -1.15
CA GLN A 126 -13.55 6.80 0.17
C GLN A 126 -13.59 5.26 0.09
N GLU A 127 -14.35 4.71 -0.86
CA GLU A 127 -14.43 3.27 -1.11
C GLU A 127 -13.10 2.72 -1.66
N GLN A 128 -12.44 3.44 -2.58
CA GLN A 128 -11.09 3.08 -3.03
C GLN A 128 -10.07 3.10 -1.89
N GLN A 129 -10.06 4.15 -1.06
CA GLN A 129 -9.15 4.23 0.10
C GLN A 129 -9.34 3.07 1.07
N THR A 130 -10.59 2.74 1.39
CA THR A 130 -10.90 1.63 2.31
C THR A 130 -10.43 0.29 1.74
N ASN A 131 -10.62 0.07 0.44
CA ASN A 131 -10.16 -1.14 -0.24
C ASN A 131 -8.63 -1.23 -0.31
N ASP A 132 -7.95 -0.13 -0.60
CA ASP A 132 -6.49 -0.06 -0.68
C ASP A 132 -5.82 -0.24 0.68
N GLU A 133 -6.37 0.34 1.74
CA GLU A 133 -5.91 0.13 3.12
C GLU A 133 -6.09 -1.33 3.54
N THR A 134 -7.27 -1.90 3.29
CA THR A 134 -7.57 -3.30 3.60
C THR A 134 -6.63 -4.24 2.83
N TYR A 135 -6.37 -3.96 1.55
CA TYR A 135 -5.43 -4.72 0.74
C TYR A 135 -3.99 -4.61 1.25
N ALA A 136 -3.53 -3.41 1.60
CA ALA A 136 -2.19 -3.19 2.13
C ALA A 136 -2.00 -3.89 3.49
N LEU A 137 -3.00 -3.84 4.37
CA LEU A 137 -2.99 -4.55 5.65
C LEU A 137 -2.93 -6.06 5.45
N LYS A 138 -3.77 -6.62 4.58
CA LYS A 138 -3.76 -8.05 4.26
C LYS A 138 -2.41 -8.49 3.70
N LYS A 139 -1.84 -7.70 2.79
CA LYS A 139 -0.51 -7.96 2.24
C LYS A 139 0.58 -7.95 3.32
N ARG A 140 0.52 -7.04 4.31
CA ARG A 140 1.45 -7.07 5.46
C ARG A 140 1.26 -8.30 6.32
N GLU A 141 0.02 -8.69 6.57
CA GLU A 141 -0.28 -9.87 7.37
C GLU A 141 0.24 -11.14 6.69
N ASP A 142 0.04 -11.28 5.38
CA ASP A 142 0.53 -12.41 4.60
C ASP A 142 2.08 -12.44 4.58
N MET A 143 2.73 -11.29 4.37
CA MET A 143 4.21 -11.18 4.47
C MET A 143 4.73 -11.54 5.87
N ARG A 144 4.03 -11.16 6.95
CA ARG A 144 4.39 -11.57 8.31
C ARG A 144 4.25 -13.07 8.54
N LYS A 145 3.17 -13.68 8.05
CA LYS A 145 2.99 -15.14 8.16
C LYS A 145 4.08 -15.90 7.44
N GLU A 146 4.49 -15.42 6.26
CA GLU A 146 5.61 -15.99 5.51
C GLU A 146 6.93 -15.82 6.25
N LEU A 147 7.19 -14.64 6.84
CA LEU A 147 8.36 -14.39 7.68
C LEU A 147 8.42 -15.36 8.87
N ASP A 148 7.33 -15.47 9.66
CA ASP A 148 7.24 -16.37 10.81
C ASP A 148 7.44 -17.84 10.41
N ALA A 149 7.04 -18.23 9.19
CA ALA A 149 7.26 -19.57 8.68
C ALA A 149 8.74 -19.80 8.31
N LEU A 150 9.39 -18.81 7.68
CA LEU A 150 10.80 -18.86 7.35
C LEU A 150 11.69 -18.85 8.60
N GLU A 151 11.36 -18.05 9.62
CA GLU A 151 12.08 -18.03 10.90
C GLU A 151 12.00 -19.39 11.60
N ARG A 152 10.80 -19.99 11.66
CA ARG A 152 10.63 -21.36 12.20
C ARG A 152 11.44 -22.39 11.41
N LYS A 153 11.49 -22.25 10.08
CA LYS A 153 12.31 -23.12 9.23
C LYS A 153 13.81 -22.93 9.50
N ARG A 154 14.28 -21.69 9.65
CA ARG A 154 15.67 -21.38 10.02
C ARG A 154 16.02 -22.02 11.35
N ASP A 155 15.18 -21.85 12.38
CA ASP A 155 15.44 -22.40 13.72
C ASP A 155 15.45 -23.92 13.72
N PHE A 156 14.57 -24.55 12.94
CA PHE A 156 14.57 -25.99 12.73
C PHE A 156 15.87 -26.47 12.08
N LEU A 157 16.29 -25.85 10.97
CA LEU A 157 17.54 -26.19 10.27
C LEU A 157 18.77 -25.95 11.14
N ALA A 158 18.81 -24.84 11.89
CA ALA A 158 19.89 -24.54 12.82
C ALA A 158 19.97 -25.60 13.93
N THR A 159 18.83 -26.07 14.43
CA THR A 159 18.76 -27.15 15.41
C THR A 159 19.26 -28.47 14.83
N GLU A 160 18.87 -28.84 13.60
CA GLU A 160 19.39 -30.04 12.94
C GLU A 160 20.91 -29.97 12.73
N LEU A 161 21.41 -28.81 12.32
CA LEU A 161 22.84 -28.59 12.09
C LEU A 161 23.64 -28.54 13.40
N SER A 162 23.01 -28.22 14.53
CA SER A 162 23.68 -28.15 15.82
C SER A 162 24.31 -29.47 16.26
N ALA A 163 23.75 -30.60 15.81
CA ALA A 163 24.29 -31.94 16.07
C ALA A 163 25.69 -32.14 15.47
N TYR A 164 26.07 -31.34 14.47
CA TYR A 164 27.38 -31.41 13.80
C TYR A 164 28.35 -30.33 14.29
N ASN A 165 27.97 -29.53 15.28
CA ASN A 165 28.81 -28.45 15.82
C ASN A 165 30.11 -28.97 16.44
N SER A 166 30.12 -30.20 16.96
CA SER A 166 31.31 -30.86 17.48
C SER A 166 32.25 -31.38 16.39
N LEU A 167 31.74 -31.61 15.18
CA LEU A 167 32.52 -32.15 14.05
C LEU A 167 33.08 -31.05 13.16
N ILE A 168 32.38 -29.92 13.06
CA ILE A 168 32.72 -28.84 12.13
C ILE A 168 32.91 -27.54 12.93
N PRO A 169 34.11 -26.95 12.92
CA PRO A 169 34.32 -25.65 13.55
C PRO A 169 33.49 -24.57 12.86
N GLU A 170 33.03 -23.59 13.63
CA GLU A 170 32.06 -22.57 13.21
C GLU A 170 32.43 -21.85 11.90
N LYS A 171 33.70 -21.46 11.76
CA LYS A 171 34.24 -20.78 10.56
C LYS A 171 34.03 -21.56 9.26
N TYR A 172 33.88 -22.88 9.34
CA TYR A 172 33.78 -23.78 8.17
C TYR A 172 32.36 -24.31 7.93
N ARG A 173 31.36 -23.80 8.66
CA ARG A 173 29.96 -24.19 8.53
C ARG A 173 29.26 -23.45 7.39
N SER A 174 29.66 -23.73 6.16
CA SER A 174 29.02 -23.16 4.97
C SER A 174 28.91 -24.17 3.84
N ARG A 175 28.02 -23.88 2.88
CA ARG A 175 27.88 -24.70 1.67
C ARG A 175 29.22 -24.86 0.93
N TYR A 176 30.00 -23.78 0.87
CA TYR A 176 31.28 -23.75 0.18
C TYR A 176 32.25 -24.78 0.77
N TYR A 177 32.44 -24.76 2.09
CA TYR A 177 33.39 -25.64 2.76
C TYR A 177 32.93 -27.10 2.75
N MET A 178 31.64 -27.38 2.90
CA MET A 178 31.12 -28.75 2.76
C MET A 178 31.27 -29.29 1.34
N SER A 179 31.16 -28.43 0.32
CA SER A 179 31.48 -28.82 -1.06
C SER A 179 32.97 -29.16 -1.24
N THR A 180 33.87 -28.45 -0.55
CA THR A 180 35.30 -28.75 -0.55
C THR A 180 35.59 -30.09 0.13
N VAL A 181 35.00 -30.33 1.31
CA VAL A 181 35.10 -31.60 2.04
C VAL A 181 34.64 -32.77 1.18
N ARG A 182 33.47 -32.64 0.53
CA ARG A 182 32.97 -33.64 -0.41
C ARG A 182 33.94 -33.91 -1.55
N MET A 183 34.54 -32.87 -2.12
CA MET A 183 35.51 -33.01 -3.21
C MET A 183 36.80 -33.73 -2.76
N MET A 184 37.28 -33.45 -1.53
CA MET A 184 38.43 -34.15 -0.96
C MET A 184 38.16 -35.65 -0.77
N LEU A 185 36.95 -36.02 -0.33
CA LEU A 185 36.52 -37.41 -0.18
C LEU A 185 36.33 -38.12 -1.53
N GLN A 186 35.83 -37.42 -2.54
CA GLN A 186 35.66 -37.98 -3.89
C GLN A 186 37.00 -38.19 -4.61
N SER A 187 37.94 -37.26 -4.42
CA SER A 187 39.28 -37.30 -5.04
C SER A 187 40.32 -38.10 -4.25
N GLU A 188 39.90 -38.82 -3.20
CA GLU A 188 40.75 -39.68 -2.37
C GLU A 188 41.87 -38.94 -1.62
N LYS A 189 41.78 -37.61 -1.53
CA LYS A 189 42.67 -36.78 -0.73
C LYS A 189 42.42 -36.92 0.77
N ALA A 190 41.23 -37.37 1.15
CA ALA A 190 40.85 -37.72 2.51
C ALA A 190 40.09 -39.06 2.52
N LYS A 191 40.31 -39.88 3.55
CA LYS A 191 39.70 -41.21 3.70
C LYS A 191 38.41 -41.16 4.52
N SER A 192 38.26 -40.17 5.40
CA SER A 192 37.08 -39.96 6.24
C SER A 192 36.66 -38.49 6.30
N PHE A 193 35.43 -38.24 6.74
CA PHE A 193 34.90 -36.89 6.93
C PHE A 193 35.76 -36.06 7.89
N ASP A 194 36.15 -36.63 9.04
CA ASP A 194 36.96 -35.94 10.05
C ASP A 194 38.34 -35.56 9.51
N GLU A 195 38.99 -36.47 8.76
CA GLU A 195 40.28 -36.19 8.11
C GLU A 195 40.15 -35.06 7.08
N ALA A 196 39.05 -35.03 6.31
CA ALA A 196 38.80 -33.95 5.36
C ALA A 196 38.60 -32.59 6.05
N ILE A 197 37.93 -32.56 7.21
CA ILE A 197 37.79 -31.35 8.03
C ILE A 197 39.13 -30.92 8.62
N GLU A 198 39.94 -31.83 9.14
CA GLU A 198 41.28 -31.51 9.66
C GLU A 198 42.18 -30.91 8.58
N ILE A 199 42.20 -31.50 7.39
CA ILE A 199 42.95 -30.97 6.23
C ILE A 199 42.43 -29.57 5.87
N LEU A 200 41.12 -29.38 5.87
CA LEU A 200 40.51 -28.08 5.58
C LEU A 200 40.97 -27.02 6.57
N VAL A 201 40.89 -27.30 7.88
CA VAL A 201 41.33 -26.40 8.96
C VAL A 201 42.81 -26.06 8.81
N GLN A 202 43.67 -27.08 8.68
CA GLN A 202 45.12 -26.91 8.55
C GLN A 202 45.53 -26.15 7.29
N SER A 203 44.77 -26.26 6.20
CA SER A 203 45.06 -25.57 4.94
C SER A 203 44.64 -24.10 4.96
N ALA A 204 43.60 -23.77 5.73
CA ALA A 204 43.08 -22.43 5.88
C ALA A 204 43.92 -21.57 6.85
N ASP A 205 44.54 -22.17 7.87
CA ASP A 205 45.38 -21.47 8.85
C ASP A 205 46.82 -21.20 8.36
N ARG A 206 47.20 -21.72 7.19
CA ARG A 206 48.52 -21.47 6.55
C ARG A 206 48.51 -20.29 5.56
N LYS A 207 47.38 -19.63 5.38
CA LYS A 207 47.21 -18.44 4.52
C LYS A 207 46.95 -17.21 5.37
#